data_AF-A0A066Z0D2-F1
#
_entry.id   AF-A0A066Z0D2-F1
#
_cell.length_a   1.000
_cell.length_b   1.000
_cell.length_c   1.000
_cell.angle_alpha   90.00
_cell.angle_beta   90.00
_cell.angle_gamma   90.00
#
_symmetry.space_group_name_H-M   'P 1'
#
loop_
_entity.id
_entity.type
_entity.pdbx_description
1 polymer ?
#
loop_
_entity_poly.entity_id
_entity_poly.type
_entity_poly.pdbx_seq_one_letter_code
_entity_poly.pdbx_strand_id
1 'polypeptide(L)'
;MHPQQLQTDPTWSPPEPEVRPAYQPVEVRLDDTDTWTLGRINAWWHAPDGTPWCRLRLIGAAPHWRRYDPERILLLPTYGT
;
A
#
# COMPACT_ATOMS: atom_id res chain seq x y z
N MET A 1 11.17 -7.86 16.70
CA MET A 1 11.59 -7.96 15.29
C MET A 1 11.37 -6.59 14.65
N HIS A 2 12.41 -5.97 14.08
CA HIS A 2 12.34 -4.60 13.58
C HIS A 2 11.56 -4.53 12.25
N PRO A 3 10.53 -3.66 12.12
CA PRO A 3 9.67 -3.58 10.94
C PRO A 3 10.40 -3.06 9.68
N GLN A 4 11.61 -2.52 9.81
CA GLN A 4 12.38 -1.98 8.69
C GLN A 4 12.90 -3.07 7.72
N GLN A 5 13.20 -4.28 8.21
CA GLN A 5 13.69 -5.37 7.34
C GLN A 5 12.58 -5.98 6.46
N LEU A 6 11.32 -5.83 6.86
CA LEU A 6 10.17 -6.33 6.08
C LEU A 6 9.94 -5.51 4.80
N GLN A 7 10.38 -4.24 4.78
CA GLN A 7 10.16 -3.36 3.63
C GLN A 7 11.07 -3.68 2.44
N THR A 8 12.19 -4.37 2.67
CA THR A 8 13.16 -4.72 1.61
C THR A 8 12.92 -6.10 1.00
N ASP A 9 12.07 -6.92 1.59
CA ASP A 9 11.76 -8.26 1.07
C ASP A 9 10.50 -8.20 0.18
N PRO A 10 10.63 -8.33 -1.15
CA PRO A 10 9.49 -8.26 -2.07
C PRO A 10 8.56 -9.47 -1.99
N THR A 11 8.94 -10.52 -1.28
CA THR A 11 8.15 -11.74 -1.10
C THR A 11 7.39 -11.78 0.22
N TRP A 12 7.67 -10.84 1.13
CA TRP A 12 6.99 -10.77 2.40
C TRP A 12 5.50 -10.43 2.24
N SER A 13 4.68 -11.14 2.99
CA SER A 13 3.24 -10.89 3.15
C SER A 13 2.84 -11.02 4.62
N PRO A 14 1.85 -10.23 5.08
CA PRO A 14 1.28 -10.39 6.40
C PRO A 14 0.42 -11.67 6.50
N PRO A 15 0.12 -12.14 7.72
CA PRO A 15 -0.78 -13.28 7.93
C PRO A 15 -2.15 -13.00 7.33
N GLU A 16 -2.64 -13.90 6.46
CA GLU A 16 -3.92 -13.73 5.75
C GLU A 16 -5.13 -13.38 6.65
N PRO A 17 -5.28 -13.94 7.87
CA PRO A 17 -6.41 -13.60 8.74
C PRO A 17 -6.44 -12.14 9.22
N GLU A 18 -5.29 -11.47 9.22
CA GLU A 18 -5.15 -10.08 9.66
C GLU A 18 -5.30 -9.08 8.50
N VAL A 19 -5.34 -9.59 7.26
CA VAL A 19 -5.48 -8.78 6.06
C VAL A 19 -6.93 -8.32 5.92
N ARG A 20 -7.12 -7.01 5.84
CA ARG A 20 -8.41 -6.38 5.59
C ARG A 20 -8.55 -6.05 4.10
N PRO A 21 -9.43 -6.71 3.34
CA PRO A 21 -9.61 -6.39 1.93
C PRO A 21 -10.13 -4.95 1.77
N ALA A 22 -9.72 -4.30 0.68
CA ALA A 22 -10.11 -2.94 0.34
C ALA A 22 -10.26 -2.77 -1.18
N TYR A 23 -10.88 -1.68 -1.58
CA TYR A 23 -10.93 -1.26 -2.97
C TYR A 23 -10.86 0.27 -3.04
N GLN A 24 -9.66 0.80 -2.78
CA GLN A 24 -9.45 2.24 -2.70
C GLN A 24 -8.55 2.70 -3.85
N PRO A 25 -9.01 3.56 -4.76
CA PRO A 25 -8.17 4.18 -5.78
C PRO A 25 -7.16 5.11 -5.11
N VAL A 26 -5.94 5.14 -5.66
CA VAL A 26 -4.86 5.96 -5.12
C VAL A 26 -4.01 6.59 -6.22
N GLU A 27 -3.40 7.72 -5.91
CA GLU A 27 -2.23 8.23 -6.62
C GLU A 27 -0.97 7.91 -5.81
N VAL A 28 0.08 7.46 -6.49
CA VAL A 28 1.34 7.04 -5.85
C VAL A 28 2.52 7.73 -6.49
N ARG A 29 3.36 8.33 -5.64
CA ARG A 29 4.68 8.83 -6.01
C ARG A 29 5.72 7.77 -5.66
N LEU A 30 6.25 7.10 -6.69
CA LEU A 30 7.19 5.98 -6.52
C LEU A 30 8.59 6.44 -6.12
N ASP A 31 9.04 7.56 -6.69
CA ASP A 31 10.38 8.11 -6.51
C ASP A 31 10.29 9.56 -6.01
N ASP A 32 11.42 10.26 -5.92
CA ASP A 32 11.43 11.70 -5.61
C ASP A 32 11.15 12.59 -6.84
N THR A 33 10.74 11.97 -7.94
CA THR A 33 10.19 12.67 -9.10
C THR A 33 8.77 13.15 -8.79
N ASP A 34 8.38 14.32 -9.33
CA ASP A 34 7.04 14.89 -9.13
C ASP A 34 5.95 14.18 -9.98
N THR A 35 6.15 12.89 -10.26
CA THR A 35 5.26 12.09 -11.11
C THR A 35 4.39 11.19 -10.24
N TRP A 36 3.09 11.37 -10.36
CA TRP A 36 2.08 10.56 -9.70
C TRP A 36 1.57 9.48 -10.65
N THR A 37 1.51 8.24 -10.16
CA THR A 37 1.00 7.08 -10.89
C THR A 37 -0.30 6.60 -10.26
N LEU A 38 -1.30 6.37 -11.09
CA LEU A 38 -2.57 5.82 -10.63
C LEU A 38 -2.44 4.34 -10.23
N GLY A 39 -3.12 3.99 -9.15
CA GLY A 39 -3.20 2.63 -8.66
C GLY A 39 -4.42 2.40 -7.78
N ARG A 40 -4.38 1.29 -7.07
CA ARG A 40 -5.36 0.97 -6.04
C ARG A 40 -4.72 0.25 -4.87
N ILE A 41 -5.23 0.51 -3.68
CA ILE A 41 -5.03 -0.35 -2.53
C ILE A 41 -6.14 -1.40 -2.53
N ASN A 42 -5.74 -2.66 -2.58
CA ASN A 42 -6.69 -3.79 -2.55
C ASN A 42 -6.75 -4.48 -1.19
N ALA A 43 -5.84 -4.16 -0.27
CA ALA A 43 -5.88 -4.65 1.09
C ALA A 43 -5.05 -3.78 2.04
N TRP A 44 -5.44 -3.79 3.30
CA TRP A 44 -4.74 -3.18 4.43
C TRP A 44 -4.29 -4.25 5.40
N TRP A 45 -3.18 -3.97 6.08
CA TRP A 45 -2.74 -4.71 7.25
C TRP A 45 -2.15 -3.69 8.24
N HIS A 46 -2.24 -3.98 9.52
CA HIS A 46 -1.60 -3.17 10.55
C HIS A 46 -0.55 -4.04 11.23
N ALA A 47 0.68 -3.55 11.26
CA ALA A 47 1.72 -4.21 12.02
C ALA A 47 1.39 -4.19 13.52
N PRO A 48 2.00 -5.08 14.33
CA PRO A 48 1.77 -5.11 15.77
C PRO A 48 2.06 -3.78 16.49
N ASP A 49 2.91 -2.93 15.91
CA ASP A 49 3.21 -1.58 16.40
C ASP A 49 2.20 -0.50 15.96
N GLY A 50 1.12 -0.91 15.27
CA GLY A 50 0.08 -0.04 14.73
C GLY A 50 0.41 0.57 13.36
N THR A 51 1.61 0.35 12.83
CA THR A 51 2.02 0.90 11.52
C THR A 51 1.08 0.38 10.42
N PRO A 52 0.45 1.26 9.62
CA PRO A 52 -0.37 0.83 8.50
C PRO A 52 0.47 0.37 7.32
N TRP A 53 0.09 -0.76 6.75
CA TRP A 53 0.60 -1.32 5.51
C TRP A 53 -0.54 -1.46 4.52
N CYS A 54 -0.24 -1.20 3.25
CA CYS A 54 -1.18 -1.35 2.17
C CYS A 54 -0.60 -2.28 1.10
N ARG A 55 -1.46 -3.12 0.54
CA ARG A 55 -1.15 -3.87 -0.67
C ARG A 55 -1.51 -3.01 -1.87
N LEU A 56 -0.48 -2.47 -2.51
CA LEU A 56 -0.60 -1.54 -3.61
C LEU A 56 -0.57 -2.30 -4.93
N ARG A 57 -1.49 -1.98 -5.83
CA ARG A 57 -1.50 -2.43 -7.22
C ARG A 57 -1.50 -1.24 -8.15
N LEU A 58 -0.38 -1.01 -8.84
CA LEU A 58 -0.27 -0.05 -9.92
C LEU A 58 -0.75 -0.66 -11.25
N ILE A 59 -1.11 0.21 -12.19
CA ILE A 59 -1.45 -0.20 -13.56
C ILE A 59 -0.22 -0.86 -14.19
N GLY A 60 -0.37 -2.09 -14.69
CA GLY A 60 0.71 -2.85 -15.32
C GLY A 60 1.67 -3.55 -14.36
N ALA A 61 1.50 -3.43 -13.04
CA ALA A 61 2.36 -4.06 -12.03
C ALA A 61 1.65 -5.13 -11.19
N ALA A 62 2.43 -6.08 -10.69
CA ALA A 62 1.96 -7.03 -9.68
C ALA A 62 1.70 -6.31 -8.34
N PRO A 63 0.66 -6.73 -7.58
CA PRO A 63 0.38 -6.13 -6.30
C PRO A 63 1.45 -6.51 -5.26
N HIS A 64 1.95 -5.53 -4.51
CA HIS A 64 2.99 -5.73 -3.49
C HIS A 64 2.61 -5.02 -2.19
N TRP A 65 3.10 -5.54 -1.06
CA TRP A 65 2.95 -4.92 0.23
C TRP A 65 3.96 -3.80 0.41
N ARG A 66 3.52 -2.67 0.95
CA ARG A 66 4.39 -1.57 1.37
C ARG A 66 3.79 -0.85 2.58
N ARG A 67 4.65 -0.17 3.33
CA ARG A 67 4.20 0.76 4.37
C ARG A 67 3.37 1.86 3.72
N TYR A 68 2.25 2.19 4.34
CA TYR A 68 1.45 3.32 3.92
C TYR A 68 2.13 4.62 4.34
N ASP A 69 2.37 5.46 3.36
CA ASP A 69 2.97 6.78 3.51
C ASP A 69 2.01 7.79 2.88
N PRO A 70 1.30 8.61 3.68
CA PRO A 70 0.33 9.56 3.16
C PRO A 70 0.96 10.69 2.33
N GLU A 71 2.28 10.92 2.42
CA GLU A 71 2.98 11.90 1.57
C GLU A 71 3.29 11.34 0.18
N ARG A 72 3.27 10.02 0.02
CA ARG A 72 3.56 9.32 -1.24
C ARG A 72 2.37 8.55 -1.81
N ILE A 73 1.34 8.31 -1.02
CA ILE A 73 0.15 7.53 -1.39
C ILE A 73 -1.08 8.34 -1.01
N LEU A 74 -1.70 8.96 -2.00
CA LEU A 74 -2.90 9.76 -1.81
C LEU A 74 -4.13 8.89 -2.09
N LEU A 75 -5.00 8.77 -1.08
CA LEU A 75 -6.30 8.13 -1.27
C LEU A 75 -7.17 9.03 -2.15
N LEU A 76 -7.57 8.51 -3.31
CA LEU A 76 -8.54 9.19 -4.14
C LEU A 76 -9.95 8.92 -3.61
N PRO A 77 -10.85 9.92 -3.68
CA PRO A 77 -12.23 9.72 -3.28
C PRO A 77 -12.92 8.72 -4.21
N THR A 78 -13.49 7.66 -3.63
CA THR A 78 -14.46 6.80 -4.31
C THR A 78 -15.81 7.49 -4.33
N TYR A 79 -16.01 8.41 -5.28
CA TYR A 79 -17.34 8.97 -5.51
C TYR A 79 -18.24 7.88 -6.09
N GLY A 80 -19.18 7.41 -5.28
CA GLY A 80 -20.45 6.88 -5.74
C GLY A 80 -21.49 7.98 -5.53
N THR A 81 -22.04 8.53 -6.61
CA THR A 81 -23.38 9.14 -6.57
C THR A 81 -24.43 8.04 -6.58
#